data_AF-A0A7S3MDD7-F1
#
_entry.id   AF-A0A7S3MDD7-F1
#
_cell.length_a   1.000
_cell.length_b   1.000
_cell.length_c   1.000
_cell.angle_alpha   90.00
_cell.angle_beta   90.00
_cell.angle_gamma   90.00
#
_symmetry.space_group_name_H-M   'P 1'
#
loop_
_entity.id
_entity.type
_entity.pdbx_description
1 polymer ?
#
loop_
_entity_poly.entity_id
_entity_poly.type
_entity_poly.pdbx_seq_one_letter_code
_entity_poly.pdbx_strand_id
1 'polypeptide(L)'
;MYKADAKFGSTRLDMKLEVGQAESFEFSDDIDCRVWLTEINLAQYTETFLVNLSSDYKHIRRKRLTQLRQQDFSAMNITNFAHQKRLMEHVRLVLKFPFHSPVRRQEIKDLYIEPIPIEPFEDRSQFPSGESKSSRGTNRTPKLPPLVKEQIHP
;
A
#
# COMPACT_ATOMS: atom_id res chain seq x y z
N MET A 1 40.14 -40.25 -0.45
CA MET A 1 39.90 -39.54 0.82
C MET A 1 39.46 -38.13 0.47
N TYR A 2 38.26 -37.76 0.89
CA TYR A 2 37.60 -36.50 0.57
C TYR A 2 38.09 -35.39 1.50
N LYS A 3 38.42 -34.21 0.95
CA LYS A 3 38.30 -32.94 1.66
C LYS A 3 37.78 -31.89 0.69
N ALA A 4 36.50 -31.59 0.81
CA ALA A 4 35.88 -30.41 0.24
C ALA A 4 35.93 -29.31 1.31
N ASP A 5 36.85 -28.37 1.16
CA ASP A 5 36.86 -27.13 1.94
C ASP A 5 35.92 -26.13 1.28
N ALA A 6 34.64 -26.22 1.65
CA ALA A 6 33.63 -25.22 1.32
C ALA A 6 33.91 -23.94 2.14
N LYS A 7 34.76 -23.05 1.60
CA LYS A 7 34.86 -21.67 2.07
C LYS A 7 33.61 -20.92 1.59
N PHE A 8 32.62 -20.84 2.46
CA PHE A 8 31.46 -19.97 2.31
C PHE A 8 31.96 -18.52 2.30
N GLY A 9 32.18 -17.99 1.10
CA GLY A 9 32.44 -16.58 0.86
C GLY A 9 31.19 -15.80 1.27
N SER A 10 31.16 -15.37 2.53
CA SER A 10 30.20 -14.38 3.01
C SER A 10 30.54 -13.06 2.33
N THR A 11 29.93 -12.81 1.18
CA THR A 11 29.87 -11.50 0.53
C THR A 11 29.02 -10.60 1.42
N ARG A 12 29.64 -10.08 2.48
CA ARG A 12 29.19 -8.88 3.18
C ARG A 12 29.24 -7.76 2.14
N LEU A 13 28.09 -7.50 1.51
CA LEU A 13 27.87 -6.31 0.70
C LEU A 13 28.12 -5.10 1.61
N ASP A 14 29.33 -4.59 1.53
CA ASP A 14 29.76 -3.33 2.13
C ASP A 14 29.04 -2.21 1.36
N MET A 15 27.77 -2.00 1.69
CA MET A 15 27.03 -0.80 1.28
C MET A 15 27.61 0.37 2.09
N LYS A 16 28.72 0.89 1.57
CA LYS A 16 29.37 2.12 1.97
C LYS A 16 28.40 3.26 1.68
N LEU A 17 27.57 3.61 2.67
CA LEU A 17 26.71 4.77 2.62
C LEU A 17 27.62 6.00 2.71
N GLU A 18 27.94 6.60 1.57
CA GLU A 18 28.63 7.87 1.51
C GLU A 18 27.73 8.91 2.20
N VAL A 19 28.11 9.28 3.42
CA VAL A 19 27.56 10.43 4.15
C VAL A 19 28.09 11.68 3.47
N GLY A 20 27.55 11.96 2.29
CA GLY A 20 27.78 13.20 1.54
C GLY A 20 26.88 14.28 2.10
N GLN A 21 27.51 15.35 2.62
CA GLN A 21 26.95 16.66 2.93
C GLN A 21 25.68 16.67 3.79
N ALA A 22 25.86 17.08 5.05
CA ALA A 22 24.77 17.52 5.91
C ALA A 22 24.15 18.82 5.36
N GLU A 23 23.33 18.71 4.31
CA GLU A 23 22.26 19.67 4.09
C GLU A 23 21.39 19.61 5.34
N SER A 24 21.21 20.75 6.01
CA SER A 24 20.36 20.87 7.19
C SER A 24 18.91 20.64 6.77
N PHE A 25 18.52 19.38 6.66
CA PHE A 25 17.15 19.05 6.35
C PHE A 25 16.26 19.28 7.57
N GLU A 26 15.29 20.17 7.41
CA GLU A 26 14.26 20.38 8.41
C GLU A 26 13.28 19.20 8.37
N PHE A 27 13.14 18.53 9.51
CA PHE A 27 12.10 17.52 9.67
C PHE A 27 10.80 18.23 10.01
N SER A 28 9.79 18.08 9.14
CA SER A 28 8.43 18.45 9.53
C SER A 28 7.93 17.47 10.60
N ASP A 29 7.43 18.02 11.71
CA ASP A 29 6.86 17.23 12.79
C ASP A 29 5.47 16.67 12.44
N ASP A 30 4.77 17.30 11.50
CA ASP A 30 3.42 16.95 11.08
C ASP A 30 3.43 16.23 9.73
N ILE A 31 2.97 14.98 9.74
CA ILE A 31 2.91 14.13 8.54
C ILE A 31 1.45 13.94 8.15
N ASP A 32 1.07 14.35 6.93
CA ASP A 32 -0.26 14.03 6.40
C ASP A 32 -0.42 12.51 6.28
N CYS A 33 -1.32 11.96 7.09
CA CYS A 33 -1.48 10.51 7.24
C CYS A 33 -1.88 9.84 5.92
N ARG A 34 -2.79 10.48 5.19
CA ARG A 34 -3.35 9.90 3.96
C ARG A 34 -2.29 9.88 2.87
N VAL A 35 -1.55 10.97 2.70
CA VAL A 35 -0.44 11.04 1.74
C VAL A 35 0.60 9.99 2.08
N TRP A 36 1.02 9.93 3.35
CA TRP A 36 2.02 8.97 3.82
C TRP A 36 1.64 7.51 3.52
N LEU A 37 0.41 7.09 3.82
CA LEU A 37 -0.04 5.71 3.58
C LEU A 37 -0.30 5.38 2.11
N THR A 38 -0.65 6.38 1.30
CA THR A 38 -0.85 6.20 -0.14
C THR A 38 0.45 5.84 -0.85
N GLU A 39 1.60 6.33 -0.37
CA GLU A 39 2.93 6.00 -0.94
C GLU A 39 3.25 4.51 -0.94
N ILE A 40 2.60 3.73 -0.08
CA ILE A 40 2.82 2.28 0.09
C ILE A 40 1.56 1.45 -0.22
N ASN A 41 0.57 2.06 -0.89
CA ASN A 41 -0.72 1.46 -1.21
C ASN A 41 -1.49 0.93 0.00
N LEU A 42 -1.36 1.56 1.17
CA LEU A 42 -2.05 1.17 2.40
C LEU A 42 -3.00 2.26 2.92
N ALA A 43 -3.53 3.10 2.02
CA ALA A 43 -4.43 4.20 2.35
C ALA A 43 -5.71 3.74 3.11
N GLN A 44 -6.10 2.47 2.99
CA GLN A 44 -7.22 1.89 3.75
C GLN A 44 -7.05 1.97 5.29
N TYR A 45 -5.81 2.10 5.79
CA TYR A 45 -5.55 2.22 7.22
C TYR A 45 -5.51 3.68 7.71
N THR A 46 -5.83 4.66 6.86
CA THR A 46 -5.79 6.09 7.23
C THR A 46 -6.62 6.36 8.48
N GLU A 47 -7.89 5.97 8.48
CA GLU A 47 -8.78 6.19 9.64
C GLU A 47 -8.25 5.50 10.91
N THR A 48 -7.74 4.28 10.77
CA THR A 48 -7.14 3.52 11.88
C THR A 48 -5.99 4.29 12.52
N PHE A 49 -5.09 4.85 11.70
CA PHE A 49 -3.96 5.63 12.21
C PHE A 49 -4.40 6.97 12.80
N LEU A 50 -5.36 7.65 12.16
CA LEU A 50 -5.85 8.93 12.63
C LEU A 50 -6.52 8.80 14.01
N VAL A 51 -7.39 7.81 14.19
CA VAL A 51 -8.06 7.56 15.49
C VAL A 51 -7.05 7.26 16.61
N ASN A 52 -5.98 6.53 16.32
CA ASN A 52 -5.05 6.07 17.36
C ASN A 52 -3.87 7.02 17.62
N LEU A 53 -3.44 7.78 16.62
CA LEU A 53 -2.15 8.50 16.66
C LEU A 53 -2.27 9.99 16.33
N SER A 54 -3.37 10.44 15.75
CA SER A 54 -3.62 11.85 15.45
C SER A 54 -4.35 12.56 16.58
N SER A 55 -4.14 13.87 16.70
CA SER A 55 -4.93 14.73 17.59
C SER A 55 -5.90 15.62 16.80
N ASP A 56 -5.67 15.80 15.50
CA ASP A 56 -6.40 16.69 14.61
C ASP A 56 -7.12 15.93 13.48
N TYR A 57 -7.12 14.59 13.54
CA TYR A 57 -7.67 13.69 12.53
C TYR A 57 -7.16 13.98 11.10
N LYS A 58 -5.94 14.52 10.97
CA LYS A 58 -5.32 14.78 9.67
C LYS A 58 -3.84 14.45 9.66
N HIS A 59 -3.10 14.89 10.68
CA HIS A 59 -1.66 14.72 10.74
C HIS A 59 -1.28 13.74 11.85
N ILE A 60 -0.20 13.00 11.60
CA ILE A 60 0.47 12.19 12.62
C ILE A 60 1.74 12.89 13.02
N ARG A 61 1.92 13.06 14.34
CA ARG A 61 3.16 13.62 14.86
C ARG A 61 4.29 12.62 14.76
N ARG A 62 5.44 13.05 14.26
CA ARG A 62 6.66 12.23 14.15
C ARG A 62 7.05 11.56 15.48
N LYS A 63 6.92 12.27 16.61
CA LYS A 63 7.17 11.75 17.96
C LYS A 63 6.31 10.52 18.30
N ARG A 64 5.07 10.45 17.81
CA ARG A 64 4.19 9.28 17.99
C ARG A 64 4.68 8.09 17.17
N LEU A 65 5.17 8.33 15.96
CA LEU A 65 5.73 7.28 15.11
C LEU A 65 6.99 6.65 15.73
N THR A 66 7.84 7.43 16.41
CA THR A 66 9.01 6.90 17.12
C THR A 66 8.66 5.92 18.24
N GLN A 67 7.45 6.02 18.79
CA GLN A 67 6.98 5.16 19.88
C GLN A 67 6.32 3.87 19.39
N LEU A 68 5.99 3.78 18.10
CA LEU A 68 5.32 2.61 17.54
C LEU A 68 6.23 1.39 17.51
N ARG A 69 5.69 0.27 17.99
CA ARG A 69 6.28 -1.07 17.88
C ARG A 69 5.39 -1.95 17.00
N GLN A 70 5.96 -3.04 16.52
CA GLN A 70 5.25 -4.02 15.68
C GLN A 70 3.94 -4.53 16.33
N GLN A 71 3.92 -4.74 17.65
CA GLN A 71 2.73 -5.22 18.37
C GLN A 71 1.60 -4.20 18.43
N ASP A 72 1.91 -2.91 18.29
CA ASP A 72 0.92 -1.84 18.41
C ASP A 72 0.00 -1.82 17.16
N PHE A 73 0.46 -2.30 15.99
CA PHE A 73 -0.41 -2.45 14.80
C PHE A 73 -1.50 -3.51 15.01
N SER A 74 -1.18 -4.61 15.67
CA SER A 74 -2.17 -5.62 16.04
C SER A 74 -3.22 -5.03 16.99
N ALA A 75 -2.79 -4.20 17.95
CA ALA A 75 -3.69 -3.51 18.88
C ALA A 75 -4.60 -2.49 18.17
N MET A 76 -4.12 -1.88 17.08
CA MET A 76 -4.90 -0.99 16.21
C MET A 76 -5.78 -1.72 15.18
N ASN A 77 -5.95 -3.05 15.29
CA ASN A 77 -6.75 -3.87 14.38
C ASN A 77 -6.16 -4.05 12.95
N ILE A 78 -4.85 -3.93 12.80
CA ILE A 78 -4.15 -4.27 11.56
C ILE A 78 -3.57 -5.66 11.74
N THR A 79 -4.31 -6.71 11.37
CA THR A 79 -3.93 -8.11 11.64
C THR A 79 -3.05 -8.74 10.55
N ASN A 80 -3.02 -8.15 9.35
CA ASN A 80 -2.21 -8.66 8.24
C ASN A 80 -0.72 -8.38 8.49
N PHE A 81 0.05 -9.43 8.78
CA PHE A 81 1.48 -9.32 9.09
C PHE A 81 2.32 -8.68 7.98
N ALA A 82 2.01 -8.94 6.71
CA ALA A 82 2.72 -8.32 5.59
C ALA A 82 2.48 -6.80 5.57
N HIS A 83 1.25 -6.35 5.83
CA HIS A 83 0.93 -4.93 5.94
C HIS A 83 1.60 -4.31 7.16
N GLN A 84 1.59 -4.97 8.32
CA GLN A 84 2.27 -4.45 9.51
C GLN A 84 3.78 -4.29 9.26
N LYS A 85 4.44 -5.27 8.64
CA LYS A 85 5.86 -5.20 8.29
C LYS A 85 6.13 -4.03 7.32
N ARG A 86 5.29 -3.88 6.30
CA ARG A 86 5.36 -2.79 5.32
C ARG A 86 5.20 -1.42 6.00
N LEU A 87 4.25 -1.27 6.91
CA LEU A 87 4.04 -0.06 7.70
C LEU A 87 5.25 0.25 8.59
N MET A 88 5.81 -0.75 9.28
CA MET A 88 6.98 -0.53 10.13
C MET A 88 8.20 -0.08 9.36
N GLU A 89 8.42 -0.63 8.16
CA GLU A 89 9.52 -0.19 7.31
C GLU A 89 9.31 1.26 6.85
N HIS A 90 8.09 1.61 6.47
CA HIS A 90 7.75 2.98 6.07
C HIS A 90 7.88 3.97 7.24
N VAL A 91 7.54 3.56 8.46
CA VAL A 91 7.81 4.34 9.69
C VAL A 91 9.30 4.57 9.86
N ARG A 92 10.14 3.55 9.71
CA ARG A 92 11.61 3.69 9.81
C ARG A 92 12.17 4.64 8.76
N LEU A 93 11.70 4.57 7.52
CA LEU A 93 12.13 5.47 6.45
C LEU A 93 11.76 6.92 6.74
N VAL A 94 10.53 7.16 7.20
CA VAL A 94 10.11 8.49 7.60
C VAL A 94 10.91 8.98 8.80
N LEU A 95 11.26 8.13 9.77
CA LEU A 95 12.09 8.52 10.91
C LEU A 95 13.58 8.74 10.56
N LYS A 96 14.08 8.07 9.51
CA LYS A 96 15.47 8.18 9.03
C LYS A 96 15.67 9.39 8.10
N PHE A 97 14.68 9.72 7.28
CA PHE A 97 14.79 10.76 6.25
C PHE A 97 13.63 11.76 6.32
N PRO A 98 13.84 13.04 5.94
CA PRO A 98 12.77 14.02 5.82
C PRO A 98 11.67 13.55 4.87
N PHE A 99 10.42 13.98 5.13
CA PHE A 99 9.27 13.48 4.37
C PHE A 99 9.37 13.78 2.87
N HIS A 100 9.95 14.91 2.47
CA HIS A 100 10.10 15.22 1.04
C HIS A 100 11.45 14.83 0.44
N SER A 101 12.28 14.07 1.19
CA SER A 101 13.61 13.70 0.72
C SER A 101 13.54 12.81 -0.53
N PRO A 102 14.33 13.12 -1.59
CA PRO A 102 14.39 12.30 -2.79
C PRO A 102 14.93 10.89 -2.50
N VAL A 103 15.86 10.76 -1.54
CA VAL A 103 16.41 9.47 -1.10
C VAL A 103 15.31 8.57 -0.55
N ARG A 104 14.45 9.11 0.33
CA ARG A 104 13.31 8.37 0.89
C ARG A 104 12.36 7.88 -0.20
N ARG A 105 12.07 8.75 -1.19
CA ARG A 105 11.19 8.39 -2.32
C ARG A 105 11.79 7.29 -3.19
N GLN A 106 13.11 7.27 -3.36
CA GLN A 106 13.78 6.20 -4.08
C GLN A 106 13.70 4.87 -3.33
N GLU A 107 14.01 4.87 -2.02
CA GLU A 107 13.90 3.68 -1.15
C GLU A 107 12.48 3.09 -1.14
N ILE A 108 11.45 3.94 -1.06
CA ILE A 108 10.03 3.51 -1.15
C ILE A 108 9.76 2.83 -2.49
N LYS A 109 10.24 3.40 -3.61
CA LYS A 109 10.06 2.77 -4.92
C LYS A 109 10.75 1.41 -4.96
N ASP A 110 12.01 1.33 -4.55
CA ASP A 110 12.78 0.09 -4.60
C ASP A 110 12.17 -1.02 -3.73
N LEU A 111 11.54 -0.66 -2.60
CA LEU A 111 10.89 -1.60 -1.68
C LEU A 111 9.47 -2.01 -2.09
N TYR A 112 8.76 -1.18 -2.86
CA TYR A 112 7.33 -1.37 -3.16
C TYR A 112 6.99 -1.37 -4.66
N ILE A 113 7.98 -1.55 -5.53
CA ILE A 113 7.73 -2.04 -6.89
C ILE A 113 7.05 -3.41 -6.74
N GLU A 114 5.75 -3.45 -6.96
CA GLU A 114 5.10 -4.71 -7.28
C GLU A 114 5.67 -5.16 -8.64
N PRO A 115 6.26 -6.36 -8.75
CA PRO A 115 6.45 -6.93 -10.07
C PRO A 115 5.06 -7.10 -10.66
N ILE A 116 4.73 -6.31 -11.69
CA ILE A 116 3.53 -6.52 -12.50
C ILE A 116 3.61 -7.97 -12.96
N PRO A 117 2.69 -8.86 -12.55
CA PRO A 117 2.60 -10.16 -13.16
C PRO A 117 2.28 -9.91 -14.63
N ILE A 118 3.25 -10.13 -15.52
CA ILE A 118 2.96 -10.31 -16.93
C ILE A 118 2.25 -11.67 -16.96
N GLU A 119 0.93 -11.67 -16.79
CA GLU A 119 0.15 -12.83 -17.17
C GLU A 119 0.47 -13.07 -18.65
N PRO A 120 0.99 -14.25 -19.02
CA PRO A 120 1.10 -14.61 -20.42
C PRO A 120 -0.29 -14.42 -20.99
N PHE A 121 -0.43 -13.55 -22.00
CA PHE A 121 -1.65 -13.45 -22.76
C PHE A 121 -1.95 -14.86 -23.29
N GLU A 122 -2.85 -15.58 -22.62
CA GLU A 122 -3.40 -16.80 -23.17
C GLU A 122 -4.12 -16.37 -24.44
N ASP A 123 -3.51 -16.71 -25.57
CA ASP A 123 -4.05 -16.52 -26.89
C ASP A 123 -5.39 -17.26 -26.95
N ARG A 124 -6.47 -16.51 -26.71
CA ARG A 124 -7.84 -17.02 -26.69
C ARG A 124 -8.35 -17.17 -28.13
N SER A 125 -7.57 -17.83 -28.98
CA SER A 125 -7.99 -18.28 -30.31
C SER A 125 -8.72 -19.61 -30.19
N GLN A 126 -9.92 -19.59 -29.61
CA GLN A 126 -10.88 -20.69 -29.81
C GLN A 126 -12.32 -20.18 -29.73
N PHE A 127 -12.77 -19.59 -30.84
CA PHE A 127 -14.18 -19.42 -31.15
C PHE A 127 -14.70 -20.71 -31.79
N PRO A 128 -15.57 -21.51 -31.14
CA PRO A 128 -16.46 -22.38 -31.89
C PRO A 128 -17.58 -21.51 -32.46
N SER A 129 -17.57 -21.36 -33.78
CA SER A 129 -18.62 -20.73 -34.59
C SER A 129 -19.96 -21.47 -34.40
N GLY A 130 -20.82 -20.89 -33.57
CA GLY A 130 -22.21 -21.30 -33.38
C GLY A 130 -23.10 -20.71 -34.46
N GLU A 131 -23.60 -21.59 -35.32
CA GLU A 131 -24.51 -21.35 -36.43
C GLU A 131 -25.75 -20.52 -36.03
N SER A 132 -25.96 -19.40 -36.71
CA SER A 132 -27.14 -18.55 -36.55
C SER A 132 -28.30 -19.11 -37.36
N LYS A 133 -29.40 -19.50 -36.71
CA LYS A 133 -30.72 -19.60 -37.37
C LYS A 133 -31.75 -18.73 -36.67
N SER A 134 -32.18 -17.75 -37.46
CA SER A 134 -33.24 -16.77 -37.24
C SER A 134 -34.62 -17.40 -37.23
N SER A 135 -35.47 -17.02 -36.28
CA SER A 135 -36.92 -16.85 -36.53
C SER A 135 -37.67 -16.20 -35.35
N ARG A 136 -38.01 -14.91 -35.53
CA ARG A 136 -39.36 -14.32 -35.47
C ARG A 136 -40.19 -14.42 -34.17
N GLY A 137 -40.39 -13.25 -33.52
CA GLY A 137 -41.76 -12.74 -33.29
C GLY A 137 -42.19 -12.31 -31.87
N THR A 138 -42.49 -11.01 -31.76
CA THR A 138 -43.56 -10.35 -30.96
C THR A 138 -43.29 -9.81 -29.54
N ASN A 139 -43.21 -8.47 -29.49
CA ASN A 139 -43.89 -7.50 -28.61
C ASN A 139 -44.05 -7.78 -27.10
N ARG A 140 -43.50 -6.87 -26.26
CA ARG A 140 -44.26 -6.00 -25.32
C ARG A 140 -43.36 -4.99 -24.59
N THR A 141 -43.96 -3.83 -24.34
CA THR A 141 -43.51 -2.49 -23.92
C THR A 141 -42.98 -2.44 -22.45
N PRO A 142 -42.22 -1.40 -22.03
CA PRO A 142 -41.42 -1.39 -20.80
C PRO A 142 -42.22 -0.92 -19.56
N LYS A 143 -41.84 -1.40 -18.37
CA LYS A 143 -42.45 -1.01 -17.09
C LYS A 143 -41.39 -0.51 -16.10
N LEU A 144 -41.35 0.80 -15.89
CA LEU A 144 -40.65 1.45 -14.77
C LEU A 144 -41.43 1.23 -13.46
N PRO A 145 -40.77 0.98 -12.32
CA PRO A 145 -41.41 1.07 -11.01
C PRO A 145 -41.43 2.51 -10.44
N PRO A 146 -42.41 2.87 -9.59
CA PRO A 146 -42.68 4.25 -9.15
C PRO A 146 -42.04 4.63 -7.81
N LEU A 147 -41.81 5.95 -7.67
CA LEU A 147 -41.35 6.68 -6.49
C LEU A 147 -42.36 6.58 -5.34
N VAL A 148 -41.95 6.07 -4.17
CA VAL A 148 -42.77 6.05 -2.94
C VAL A 148 -42.30 7.14 -1.98
N LYS A 149 -43.28 7.93 -1.53
CA LYS A 149 -43.18 9.16 -0.74
C LYS A 149 -43.02 8.87 0.76
N GLU A 150 -42.34 9.81 1.41
CA GLU A 150 -42.37 10.13 2.84
C GLU A 150 -43.68 9.81 3.55
N GLN A 151 -43.58 9.19 4.73
CA GLN A 151 -44.57 9.31 5.80
C GLN A 151 -43.87 9.59 7.13
N ILE A 152 -44.16 10.77 7.66
CA ILE A 152 -43.97 11.21 9.03
C ILE A 152 -45.18 10.73 9.84
N HIS A 153 -44.96 10.25 11.07
CA HIS A 153 -46.03 10.06 12.06
C HIS A 153 -45.45 10.31 13.47
N PRO A 154 -46.33 10.60 14.46
CA PRO A 154 -46.36 11.83 15.25
C PRO A 154 -45.43 11.88 16.47
#